data_AF-V2Y1W8-F1
#
_entry.id   AF-V2Y1W8-F1
#
_cell.length_a   1.000
_cell.length_b   1.000
_cell.length_c   1.000
_cell.angle_alpha   90.00
_cell.angle_beta   90.00
_cell.angle_gamma   90.00
#
_symmetry.space_group_name_H-M   'P 1'
#
loop_
_entity.id
_entity.type
_entity.pdbx_description
1 polymer ?
#
loop_
_entity_poly.entity_id
_entity_poly.type
_entity_poly.pdbx_seq_one_letter_code
_entity_poly.pdbx_strand_id
1 'polypeptide(L)'
;MKKYLSIFTLLVLAFVLCTNTSVYAANKSKKSSSKQKISVYYENDVKSKYKDYKTYKLKSGEPAYRVFFVPNKKVKNFKILALTFVSMDKNSKITYDTKMLYSTKTLTPKKPLLADIEYLSEGIPNLGISYVDSSGKIQKYIVYESGKDGSIQLGKEDF
;
A
#
# COMPACT_ATOMS: atom_id res chain seq x y z
N MET A 1 -52.53 50.98 45.31
CA MET A 1 -53.48 49.86 45.54
C MET A 1 -52.73 48.58 45.17
N LYS A 2 -52.49 47.62 46.07
CA LYS A 2 -53.35 46.41 46.30
C LYS A 2 -53.72 45.76 44.95
N LYS A 3 -53.35 44.54 44.55
CA LYS A 3 -53.00 43.24 45.18
C LYS A 3 -52.04 42.48 44.22
N TYR A 4 -51.41 41.32 44.47
CA TYR A 4 -51.32 40.35 45.58
C TYR A 4 -49.90 39.71 45.56
N LEU A 5 -49.57 38.85 46.53
CA LEU A 5 -48.48 37.86 46.51
C LEU A 5 -49.08 36.53 47.03
N SER A 6 -48.77 35.39 46.40
CA SER A 6 -49.05 34.04 46.95
C SER A 6 -48.04 33.05 46.32
N ILE A 7 -47.20 32.28 47.04
CA ILE A 7 -47.44 31.34 48.16
C ILE A 7 -48.32 30.18 47.68
N PHE A 8 -47.96 28.89 47.78
CA PHE A 8 -46.70 28.19 48.13
C PHE A 8 -46.95 26.68 47.87
N THR A 9 -45.90 25.84 47.87
CA THR A 9 -45.93 24.39 48.19
C THR A 9 -46.72 23.33 47.37
N LEU A 10 -45.95 22.29 47.00
CA LEU A 10 -46.28 20.85 46.94
C LEU A 10 -47.27 20.29 45.90
N LEU A 11 -46.70 19.66 44.86
CA LEU A 11 -46.80 18.20 44.64
C LEU A 11 -45.46 17.75 44.02
N VAL A 12 -44.53 17.17 44.79
CA VAL A 12 -44.31 15.70 44.91
C VAL A 12 -43.98 15.09 43.53
N LEU A 13 -42.71 15.01 43.16
CA LEU A 13 -41.76 13.91 43.47
C LEU A 13 -41.94 12.71 42.52
N ALA A 14 -41.04 12.61 41.54
CA ALA A 14 -40.48 11.41 40.91
C ALA A 14 -40.17 11.63 39.42
N PHE A 15 -38.95 12.07 39.09
CA PHE A 15 -38.17 11.38 38.05
C PHE A 15 -36.70 11.37 38.45
N VAL A 16 -36.37 10.29 39.13
CA VAL A 16 -35.05 9.95 39.69
C VAL A 16 -34.14 9.48 38.55
N LEU A 17 -32.85 9.87 38.62
CA LEU A 17 -31.71 9.36 37.84
C LEU A 17 -31.71 9.56 36.31
N CYS A 18 -31.01 10.62 35.89
CA CYS A 18 -30.06 10.55 34.77
C CYS A 18 -28.78 11.33 35.16
N THR A 19 -27.93 10.70 35.96
CA THR A 19 -26.58 11.20 36.26
C THR A 19 -25.61 10.92 35.11
N ASN A 20 -24.46 11.59 35.16
CA ASN A 20 -23.23 11.30 34.41
C ASN A 20 -23.08 11.93 33.01
N THR A 21 -22.65 13.20 33.01
CA THR A 21 -21.42 13.65 32.33
C THR A 21 -21.05 12.92 31.04
N SER A 22 -21.69 13.29 29.93
CA SER A 22 -21.35 12.92 28.55
C SER A 22 -20.11 13.67 28.02
N VAL A 23 -19.01 13.69 28.78
CA VAL A 23 -17.73 14.29 28.39
C VAL A 23 -16.61 13.32 28.77
N TYR A 24 -15.57 13.21 27.93
CA TYR A 24 -14.51 12.20 27.95
C TYR A 24 -14.82 10.82 27.30
N ALA A 25 -15.68 10.80 26.29
CA ALA A 25 -15.42 9.92 25.16
C ALA A 25 -14.14 10.42 24.45
N ALA A 26 -12.98 9.92 24.87
CA ALA A 26 -11.69 10.27 24.28
C ALA A 26 -11.62 9.79 22.83
N ASN A 27 -12.02 10.66 21.91
CA ASN A 27 -11.97 10.44 20.48
C ASN A 27 -10.50 10.46 20.03
N LYS A 28 -9.77 9.37 20.33
CA LYS A 28 -8.56 8.99 19.59
C LYS A 28 -9.00 8.79 18.15
N SER A 29 -8.95 9.87 17.37
CA SER A 29 -8.99 9.79 15.93
C SER A 29 -8.00 8.70 15.53
N LYS A 30 -8.50 7.65 14.87
CA LYS A 30 -7.64 6.60 14.34
C LYS A 30 -6.75 7.29 13.31
N LYS A 31 -5.54 7.69 13.73
CA LYS A 31 -4.50 8.27 12.87
C LYS A 31 -4.37 7.33 11.69
N SER A 32 -4.93 7.73 10.54
CA SER A 32 -5.13 6.84 9.40
C SER A 32 -3.80 6.21 9.06
N SER A 33 -3.66 4.93 9.39
CA SER A 33 -2.38 4.24 9.33
C SER A 33 -2.12 3.93 7.86
N SER A 34 -1.51 4.90 7.16
CA SER A 34 -1.29 4.88 5.72
C SER A 34 -1.01 3.47 5.21
N LYS A 35 -1.92 2.94 4.38
CA LYS A 35 -1.89 1.54 3.94
C LYS A 35 -0.49 1.22 3.42
N GLN A 36 0.07 0.09 3.84
CA GLN A 36 1.41 -0.27 3.41
C GLN A 36 1.40 -0.53 1.91
N LYS A 37 2.22 0.24 1.19
CA LYS A 37 2.33 0.20 -0.27
C LYS A 37 3.78 0.26 -0.69
N ILE A 38 4.04 -0.28 -1.87
CA ILE A 38 5.24 0.03 -2.65
C ILE A 38 4.81 1.00 -3.75
N SER A 39 5.68 1.96 -4.04
CA SER A 39 5.60 2.79 -5.25
C SER A 39 6.80 2.43 -6.13
N VAL A 40 6.60 2.49 -7.45
CA VAL A 40 7.63 2.24 -8.44
C VAL A 40 7.83 3.52 -9.26
N TYR A 41 9.07 3.77 -9.67
CA TYR A 41 9.50 4.98 -10.39
C TYR A 41 10.63 4.62 -11.35
N TYR A 42 10.80 5.36 -12.45
CA TYR A 42 12.05 5.25 -13.22
C TYR A 42 13.22 5.85 -12.45
N GLU A 43 14.43 5.36 -12.72
CA GLU A 43 15.64 5.81 -12.03
C GLU A 43 15.78 7.33 -12.14
N ASN A 44 15.64 7.88 -13.35
CA ASN A 44 15.87 9.30 -13.65
C ASN A 44 14.94 10.24 -12.83
N ASP A 45 13.72 9.83 -12.50
CA ASP A 45 12.73 10.65 -11.78
C ASP A 45 13.06 10.84 -10.29
N VAL A 46 13.87 9.93 -9.72
CA VAL A 46 14.06 9.82 -8.27
C VAL A 46 15.49 9.53 -7.81
N LYS A 47 16.47 9.32 -8.70
CA LYS A 47 17.86 8.97 -8.37
C LYS A 47 18.48 9.89 -7.31
N SER A 48 18.29 11.21 -7.45
CA SER A 48 18.81 12.21 -6.50
C SER A 48 18.23 12.09 -5.08
N LYS A 49 17.08 11.44 -4.92
CA LYS A 49 16.38 11.23 -3.64
C LYS A 49 16.95 10.04 -2.84
N TYR A 50 17.67 9.12 -3.49
CA TYR A 50 18.12 7.86 -2.87
C TYR A 50 19.64 7.68 -3.01
N LYS A 51 20.37 7.99 -1.94
CA LYS A 51 21.84 7.81 -1.86
C LYS A 51 22.27 6.41 -1.42
N ASP A 52 21.41 5.71 -0.65
CA ASP A 52 21.62 4.32 -0.26
C ASP A 52 20.45 3.47 -0.78
N TYR A 53 20.76 2.40 -1.49
CA TYR A 53 19.79 1.47 -2.04
C TYR A 53 20.39 0.08 -2.21
N LYS A 54 19.52 -0.93 -2.24
CA LYS A 54 19.85 -2.27 -2.75
C LYS A 54 19.86 -2.22 -4.27
N THR A 55 20.61 -3.13 -4.90
CA THR A 55 20.61 -3.31 -6.35
C THR A 55 20.15 -4.71 -6.73
N TYR A 56 19.43 -4.79 -7.85
CA TYR A 56 19.29 -5.99 -8.67
C TYR A 56 19.81 -5.63 -10.06
N LYS A 57 20.73 -6.44 -10.58
CA LYS A 57 21.29 -6.28 -11.92
C LYS A 57 20.94 -7.47 -12.79
N LEU A 58 20.79 -7.25 -14.09
CA LEU A 58 20.71 -8.34 -15.06
C LEU A 58 22.04 -9.12 -15.07
N LYS A 59 21.97 -10.40 -15.44
CA LYS A 59 23.15 -11.28 -15.51
C LYS A 59 23.98 -11.06 -16.78
N SER A 60 23.36 -10.52 -17.82
CA SER A 60 23.93 -10.23 -19.14
C SER A 60 23.01 -9.22 -19.83
N GLY A 61 23.55 -8.48 -20.81
CA GLY A 61 22.84 -7.43 -21.54
C GLY A 61 22.70 -6.12 -20.77
N GLU A 62 22.29 -5.06 -21.49
CA GLU A 62 21.88 -3.79 -20.90
C GLU A 62 20.37 -3.82 -20.58
N PRO A 63 19.91 -3.18 -19.49
CA PRO A 63 18.49 -3.09 -19.18
C PRO A 63 17.77 -2.08 -20.07
N ALA A 64 16.57 -2.43 -20.55
CA ALA A 64 15.68 -1.45 -21.17
C ALA A 64 15.20 -0.39 -20.17
N TYR A 65 14.99 -0.78 -18.90
CA TYR A 65 14.55 0.13 -17.84
C TYR A 65 15.33 -0.07 -16.54
N ARG A 66 15.57 1.02 -15.82
CA ARG A 66 16.03 0.99 -14.43
C ARG A 66 14.97 1.61 -13.54
N VAL A 67 14.54 0.87 -12.51
CA VAL A 67 13.34 1.22 -11.73
C VAL A 67 13.61 1.13 -10.23
N PHE A 68 13.09 2.09 -9.46
CA PHE A 68 13.13 2.08 -8.01
C PHE A 68 11.85 1.48 -7.42
N PHE A 69 11.96 0.41 -6.65
CA PHE A 69 10.89 -0.08 -5.77
C PHE A 69 11.04 0.54 -4.37
N VAL A 70 10.13 1.46 -4.04
CA VAL A 70 10.16 2.27 -2.81
C VAL A 70 8.96 1.91 -1.91
N PRO A 71 9.15 1.14 -0.83
CA PRO A 71 8.08 0.90 0.14
C PRO A 71 7.87 2.12 1.04
N ASN A 72 6.62 2.45 1.38
CA ASN A 72 6.32 3.54 2.34
C ASN A 72 6.59 3.16 3.80
N LYS A 73 6.66 1.85 4.10
CA LYS A 73 6.97 1.24 5.40
C LYS A 73 7.75 -0.06 5.16
N LYS A 74 8.64 -0.44 6.08
CA LYS A 74 9.43 -1.69 5.98
C LYS A 74 8.57 -2.90 5.62
N VAL A 75 8.83 -3.52 4.47
CA VAL A 75 8.26 -4.82 4.07
C VAL A 75 9.25 -5.94 4.37
N LYS A 76 8.75 -7.18 4.47
CA LYS A 76 9.55 -8.40 4.60
C LYS A 76 9.49 -9.22 3.30
N ASN A 77 10.48 -10.08 3.06
CA ASN A 77 10.50 -11.06 1.97
C ASN A 77 10.11 -10.48 0.60
N PHE A 78 10.69 -9.33 0.24
CA PHE A 78 10.44 -8.70 -1.06
C PHE A 78 11.11 -9.51 -2.17
N LYS A 79 10.39 -9.80 -3.25
CA LYS A 79 10.87 -10.52 -4.43
C LYS A 79 10.50 -9.80 -5.72
N ILE A 80 11.35 -9.95 -6.74
CA ILE A 80 11.00 -9.71 -8.14
C ILE A 80 10.84 -11.08 -8.82
N LEU A 81 9.79 -11.23 -9.62
CA LEU A 81 9.37 -12.46 -10.29
C LEU A 81 9.19 -12.15 -11.78
N ALA A 82 9.83 -12.94 -12.64
CA ALA A 82 9.40 -13.04 -14.04
C ALA A 82 8.10 -13.85 -14.06
N LEU A 83 7.17 -13.42 -14.90
CA LEU A 83 5.87 -14.04 -15.11
C LEU A 83 5.81 -14.52 -16.56
N THR A 84 5.48 -15.79 -16.75
CA THR A 84 5.27 -16.39 -18.08
C THR A 84 3.80 -16.74 -18.20
N PHE A 85 3.13 -16.25 -19.25
CA PHE A 85 1.73 -16.59 -19.51
C PHE A 85 1.56 -18.10 -19.73
N VAL A 86 0.58 -18.70 -19.04
CA VAL A 86 0.19 -20.10 -19.24
C VAL A 86 -1.19 -20.18 -19.88
N SER A 87 -2.18 -19.48 -19.32
CA SER A 87 -3.56 -19.50 -19.80
C SER A 87 -4.36 -18.31 -19.27
N MET A 88 -5.53 -18.07 -19.87
CA MET A 88 -6.55 -17.15 -19.37
C MET A 88 -7.87 -17.91 -19.28
N ASP A 89 -8.59 -17.77 -18.17
CA ASP A 89 -9.92 -18.37 -18.02
C ASP A 89 -11.03 -17.50 -18.63
N LYS A 90 -12.26 -18.03 -18.67
CA LYS A 90 -13.45 -17.35 -19.19
C LYS A 90 -13.85 -16.06 -18.43
N ASN A 91 -13.26 -15.82 -17.26
CA ASN A 91 -13.46 -14.62 -16.43
C ASN A 91 -12.29 -13.62 -16.60
N SER A 92 -11.44 -13.82 -17.60
CA SER A 92 -10.20 -13.08 -17.84
C SER A 92 -9.15 -13.19 -16.73
N LYS A 93 -9.23 -14.20 -15.85
CA LYS A 93 -8.16 -14.47 -14.88
C LYS A 93 -6.98 -15.12 -15.59
N ILE A 94 -5.81 -14.50 -15.49
CA ILE A 94 -4.57 -15.03 -16.07
C ILE A 94 -3.91 -16.00 -15.08
N THR A 95 -3.39 -17.11 -15.62
CA THR A 95 -2.48 -18.02 -14.91
C THR A 95 -1.06 -17.79 -15.43
N TYR A 96 -0.11 -17.67 -14.49
CA TYR A 96 1.29 -17.45 -14.79
C TYR A 96 2.17 -18.53 -14.16
N ASP A 97 3.18 -18.98 -14.90
CA ASP A 97 4.36 -19.60 -14.30
C ASP A 97 5.27 -18.49 -13.76
N THR A 98 5.85 -18.71 -12.58
CA THR A 98 6.65 -17.68 -11.90
C THR A 98 8.09 -18.11 -11.68
N LYS A 99 9.04 -17.23 -12.02
CA LYS A 99 10.47 -17.46 -11.81
C LYS A 99 11.08 -16.34 -10.99
N MET A 100 11.61 -16.66 -9.81
CA MET A 100 12.23 -15.70 -8.91
C MET A 100 13.52 -15.13 -9.51
N LEU A 101 13.52 -13.83 -9.80
CA LEU A 101 14.67 -13.08 -10.31
C LEU A 101 15.52 -12.51 -9.18
N TYR A 102 14.86 -11.99 -8.13
CA TYR A 102 15.50 -11.35 -6.98
C TYR A 102 14.73 -11.62 -5.69
N SER A 103 15.44 -11.59 -4.56
CA SER A 103 14.85 -11.69 -3.22
C SER A 103 15.68 -10.92 -2.18
N THR A 104 15.01 -10.24 -1.25
CA THR A 104 15.61 -9.63 -0.06
C THR A 104 14.74 -9.83 1.18
N LYS A 105 15.37 -10.20 2.30
CA LYS A 105 14.68 -10.39 3.60
C LYS A 105 13.86 -9.16 4.03
N THR A 106 14.35 -7.97 3.72
CA THR A 106 13.70 -6.68 4.02
C THR A 106 13.93 -5.66 2.91
N LEU A 107 12.98 -4.73 2.78
CA LEU A 107 13.09 -3.52 1.97
C LEU A 107 12.50 -2.35 2.77
N THR A 108 13.09 -1.15 2.70
CA THR A 108 12.70 -0.02 3.57
C THR A 108 12.69 1.32 2.81
N PRO A 109 11.96 2.35 3.29
CA PRO A 109 11.92 3.66 2.61
C PRO A 109 13.30 4.32 2.50
N LYS A 110 14.19 4.06 3.48
CA LYS A 110 15.56 4.62 3.53
C LYS A 110 16.57 3.86 2.68
N LYS A 111 16.27 2.61 2.35
CA LYS A 111 17.11 1.71 1.52
C LYS A 111 16.17 0.94 0.58
N PRO A 112 15.65 1.61 -0.47
CA PRO A 112 14.81 0.99 -1.50
C PRO A 112 15.66 0.07 -2.39
N LEU A 113 15.06 -0.45 -3.47
CA LEU A 113 15.75 -1.30 -4.46
C LEU A 113 15.76 -0.57 -5.79
N LEU A 114 16.94 -0.36 -6.37
CA LEU A 114 17.11 -0.07 -7.78
C LEU A 114 17.24 -1.40 -8.53
N ALA A 115 16.41 -1.63 -9.54
CA ALA A 115 16.37 -2.86 -10.31
C ALA A 115 16.54 -2.57 -11.80
N ASP A 116 17.50 -3.26 -12.42
CA ASP A 116 17.62 -3.42 -13.87
C ASP A 116 16.48 -4.34 -14.35
N ILE A 117 15.70 -3.88 -15.34
CA ILE A 117 14.58 -4.60 -15.96
C ILE A 117 14.90 -4.81 -17.44
N GLU A 118 14.79 -6.06 -17.90
CA GLU A 118 15.13 -6.47 -19.27
C GLU A 118 14.15 -5.89 -20.30
N TYR A 119 12.85 -6.04 -20.07
CA TYR A 119 11.76 -5.41 -20.83
C TYR A 119 10.46 -5.45 -20.02
N LEU A 120 9.48 -4.63 -20.43
CA LEU A 120 8.08 -4.72 -19.97
C LEU A 120 7.21 -5.06 -21.18
N SER A 121 6.22 -5.93 -21.00
CA SER A 121 5.25 -6.29 -22.02
C SER A 121 4.06 -5.31 -22.02
N GLU A 122 3.66 -4.83 -23.20
CA GLU A 122 2.53 -3.91 -23.39
C GLU A 122 1.16 -4.59 -23.18
N GLY A 123 1.09 -5.92 -23.33
CA GLY A 123 -0.16 -6.69 -23.27
C GLY A 123 -0.27 -7.52 -21.99
N ILE A 124 0.26 -8.74 -22.02
CA ILE A 124 0.24 -9.64 -20.85
C ILE A 124 1.46 -9.33 -19.97
N PRO A 125 1.29 -8.97 -18.67
CA PRO A 125 2.39 -8.63 -17.79
C PRO A 125 3.43 -9.75 -17.65
N ASN A 126 4.69 -9.41 -17.87
CA ASN A 126 5.85 -10.32 -17.80
C ASN A 126 6.64 -10.19 -16.48
N LEU A 127 6.30 -9.21 -15.65
CA LEU A 127 7.04 -8.87 -14.43
C LEU A 127 6.09 -8.65 -13.25
N GLY A 128 6.44 -9.24 -12.11
CA GLY A 128 5.71 -9.10 -10.86
C GLY A 128 6.62 -8.88 -9.66
N ILE A 129 6.04 -8.36 -8.59
CA ILE A 129 6.65 -8.29 -7.27
C ILE A 129 5.78 -9.03 -6.25
N SER A 130 6.43 -9.53 -5.20
CA SER A 130 5.73 -9.98 -4.00
C SER A 130 6.44 -9.51 -2.74
N TYR A 131 5.69 -9.26 -1.67
CA TYR A 131 6.24 -8.94 -0.35
C TYR A 131 5.27 -9.34 0.77
N VAL A 132 5.78 -9.45 2.00
CA VAL A 132 4.98 -9.63 3.20
C VAL A 132 4.80 -8.28 3.89
N ASP A 133 3.53 -7.90 4.11
CA ASP A 133 3.15 -6.65 4.76
C ASP A 133 3.19 -6.72 6.31
N SER A 134 2.87 -5.61 6.97
CA SER A 134 2.88 -5.48 8.43
C SER A 134 1.83 -6.34 9.16
N SER A 135 0.81 -6.83 8.44
CA SER A 135 -0.17 -7.79 8.96
C SER A 135 0.25 -9.25 8.74
N GLY A 136 1.40 -9.48 8.10
CA GLY A 136 1.90 -10.82 7.75
C GLY A 136 1.32 -11.38 6.45
N LYS A 137 0.48 -10.64 5.74
CA LYS A 137 -0.13 -11.09 4.47
C LYS A 137 0.85 -10.93 3.31
N ILE A 138 0.85 -11.90 2.40
CA ILE A 138 1.56 -11.82 1.12
C ILE A 138 0.78 -10.88 0.20
N GLN A 139 1.48 -9.89 -0.34
CA GLN A 139 0.98 -8.95 -1.32
C GLN A 139 1.73 -9.16 -2.63
N LYS A 140 1.02 -9.63 -3.66
CA LYS A 140 1.48 -9.74 -5.05
C LYS A 140 0.98 -8.54 -5.88
N TYR A 141 1.77 -8.13 -6.87
CA TYR A 141 1.45 -7.09 -7.85
C TYR A 141 2.17 -7.36 -9.17
N ILE A 142 1.53 -7.09 -10.30
CA ILE A 142 2.19 -6.92 -11.61
C ILE A 142 2.85 -5.55 -11.71
N VAL A 143 3.88 -5.45 -12.55
CA VAL A 143 4.52 -4.20 -12.95
C VAL A 143 4.17 -3.94 -14.41
N TYR A 144 3.72 -2.72 -14.73
CA TYR A 144 3.37 -2.33 -16.10
C TYR A 144 3.67 -0.83 -16.32
N GLU A 145 3.84 -0.42 -17.57
CA GLU A 145 3.88 1.00 -17.94
C GLU A 145 2.46 1.49 -18.28
N SER A 146 2.10 2.67 -17.78
CA SER A 146 0.79 3.26 -18.05
C SER A 146 0.74 3.85 -19.46
N GLY A 147 -0.06 3.27 -20.34
CA GLY A 147 -0.35 3.82 -21.68
C GLY A 147 -1.04 5.20 -21.69
N LYS A 148 -1.26 5.83 -20.52
CA LYS A 148 -1.78 7.21 -20.41
C LYS A 148 -0.68 8.27 -20.34
N ASP A 149 0.39 8.01 -19.59
CA ASP A 149 1.41 9.01 -19.26
C ASP A 149 2.85 8.44 -19.23
N GLY A 150 3.03 7.18 -19.65
CA GLY A 150 4.31 6.49 -19.63
C GLY A 150 4.82 6.17 -18.22
N SER A 151 4.07 6.44 -17.15
CA SER A 151 4.54 6.15 -15.79
C SER A 151 4.53 4.64 -15.49
N ILE A 152 5.59 4.14 -14.88
CA ILE A 152 5.60 2.77 -14.36
C ILE A 152 4.72 2.64 -13.11
N GLN A 153 3.88 1.60 -13.06
CA GLN A 153 2.85 1.42 -12.03
C GLN A 153 2.80 -0.03 -11.50
N LEU A 154 2.02 -0.23 -10.43
CA LEU A 154 1.79 -1.54 -9.81
C LEU A 154 0.30 -1.89 -9.82
N GLY A 155 -0.05 -2.98 -10.51
CA GLY A 155 -1.40 -3.51 -10.60
C GLY A 155 -1.59 -4.65 -9.60
N LYS A 156 -2.74 -4.71 -8.92
CA LYS A 156 -3.02 -5.82 -7.99
C LYS A 156 -3.40 -7.06 -8.80
N GLU A 157 -2.60 -8.11 -8.68
CA GLU A 157 -2.77 -9.38 -9.39
C GLU A 157 -2.45 -10.54 -8.44
N ASP A 158 -2.98 -11.75 -8.70
CA ASP A 158 -2.69 -12.95 -7.93
C ASP A 158 -2.13 -14.08 -8.81
N PHE A 159 -0.81 -14.30 -8.70
CA PHE A 159 0.00 -15.31 -9.41
C PHE A 159 0.79 -16.20 -8.43
#